data_AF-A0A921F9H3-F1
#
_entry.id   AF-A0A921F9H3-F1
#
_cell.length_a   1.000
_cell.length_b   1.000
_cell.length_c   1.000
_cell.angle_alpha   90.00
_cell.angle_beta   90.00
_cell.angle_gamma   90.00
#
_symmetry.space_group_name_H-M   'P 1'
#
loop_
_entity.id
_entity.type
_entity.pdbx_description
1 polymer ?
#
loop_
_entity_poly.entity_id
_entity_poly.type
_entity_poly.pdbx_seq_one_letter_code
_entity_poly.pdbx_strand_id
1 'polypeptide(L)'
;MANELTEFEQQNLEVFKNLSQLSKLKKDLKKQEDSAKQALQESMENFGITSIDNDYIKITQVAGSESTSIDIKAMQQKEPELYDGLIKDYPKVTKRKPYLKFTVR
;
A
#
# COMPACT_ATOMS: atom_id res chain seq x y z
N MET A 1 13.23 32.06 -11.12
CA MET A 1 13.37 30.80 -10.34
C MET A 1 13.01 30.94 -8.87
N ALA A 2 13.53 31.91 -8.10
CA ALA A 2 13.14 32.07 -6.68
C ALA A 2 11.70 32.57 -6.50
N ASN A 3 11.27 33.58 -7.27
CA ASN A 3 9.91 34.14 -7.19
C ASN A 3 8.84 33.14 -7.64
N GLU A 4 9.09 32.37 -8.70
CA GLU A 4 8.11 31.42 -9.25
C GLU A 4 7.84 30.25 -8.29
N LEU A 5 8.87 29.79 -7.56
CA LEU A 5 8.71 28.78 -6.53
C LEU A 5 7.88 29.32 -5.36
N THR A 6 8.18 30.54 -4.90
CA THR A 6 7.44 31.15 -3.79
C THR A 6 5.98 31.45 -4.16
N GLU A 7 5.72 31.88 -5.39
CA GLU A 7 4.37 32.10 -5.91
C GLU A 7 3.60 30.77 -6.00
N PHE A 8 4.25 29.70 -6.49
CA PHE A 8 3.67 28.37 -6.52
C PHE A 8 3.36 27.83 -5.12
N GLU A 9 4.28 27.99 -4.16
CA GLU A 9 4.09 27.57 -2.78
C GLU A 9 2.95 28.32 -2.10
N GLN A 10 2.83 29.63 -2.33
CA GLN A 10 1.75 30.45 -1.79
C GLN A 10 0.39 30.07 -2.40
N GLN A 11 0.33 29.85 -3.71
CA GLN A 11 -0.90 29.44 -4.40
C GLN A 11 -1.40 28.05 -3.95
N ASN A 12 -0.49 27.15 -3.59
CA ASN A 12 -0.81 25.77 -3.23
C ASN A 12 -0.75 25.49 -1.72
N LEU A 13 -0.58 26.53 -0.90
CA LEU A 13 -0.41 26.40 0.55
C LEU A 13 -1.62 25.72 1.22
N GLU A 14 -2.82 26.05 0.78
CA GLU A 14 -4.06 25.40 1.23
C GLU A 14 -4.11 23.93 0.81
N VAL A 15 -3.69 23.62 -0.42
CA VAL A 15 -3.63 22.24 -0.92
C VAL A 15 -2.65 21.40 -0.09
N PHE A 16 -1.49 21.97 0.28
CA PHE A 16 -0.52 21.29 1.14
C PHE A 16 -1.05 21.05 2.54
N LYS A 17 -1.72 22.04 3.14
CA LYS A 17 -2.36 21.89 4.46
C LYS A 17 -3.43 20.81 4.44
N ASN A 18 -4.30 20.83 3.44
CA ASN A 18 -5.37 19.86 3.26
C ASN A 18 -4.81 18.45 3.05
N LEU A 19 -3.79 18.27 2.20
CA LEU A 19 -3.15 16.97 1.99
C LEU A 19 -2.50 16.42 3.27
N SER A 20 -1.87 17.28 4.07
CA SER A 20 -1.28 16.89 5.36
C SER A 20 -2.35 16.40 6.34
N GLN A 21 -3.46 17.14 6.47
CA GLN A 21 -4.57 16.77 7.33
C GLN A 21 -5.23 15.46 6.87
N LEU A 22 -5.52 15.34 5.57
CA LEU A 22 -6.09 14.12 4.99
C LEU A 22 -5.19 12.91 5.21
N SER A 23 -3.86 13.08 5.10
CA SER A 23 -2.92 11.99 5.38
C SER A 23 -2.92 11.57 6.84
N LYS A 24 -3.11 12.50 7.80
CA LYS A 24 -3.21 12.18 9.23
C LYS A 24 -4.52 11.44 9.52
N LEU A 25 -5.64 11.99 9.06
CA LEU A 25 -6.96 11.36 9.18
C LEU A 25 -6.98 9.96 8.58
N LYS A 26 -6.38 9.76 7.40
CA LYS A 26 -6.27 8.43 6.77
C LYS A 26 -5.48 7.44 7.62
N LYS A 27 -4.40 7.89 8.28
CA LYS A 27 -3.64 7.02 9.19
C LYS A 27 -4.47 6.64 10.41
N ASP A 28 -5.22 7.58 10.98
CA ASP A 28 -6.03 7.32 12.17
C ASP A 28 -7.24 6.43 11.85
N LEU A 29 -7.94 6.69 10.74
CA LEU A 29 -9.01 5.82 10.23
C LEU A 29 -8.49 4.41 9.95
N LYS A 30 -7.31 4.28 9.34
CA LYS A 30 -6.70 2.98 9.10
C LYS A 30 -6.42 2.23 10.41
N LYS A 31 -5.92 2.91 11.45
CA LYS A 31 -5.71 2.28 12.77
C LYS A 31 -7.02 1.82 13.40
N GLN A 32 -8.08 2.63 13.30
CA GLN A 32 -9.40 2.26 13.80
C GLN A 32 -9.96 1.06 13.03
N GLU A 33 -9.81 1.04 11.71
CA GLU A 33 -10.22 -0.08 10.86
C GLU A 33 -9.44 -1.36 11.20
N ASP A 34 -8.12 -1.27 11.36
CA ASP A 34 -7.27 -2.41 11.72
C ASP A 34 -7.62 -2.94 13.12
N SER A 35 -7.87 -2.06 14.09
CA SER A 35 -8.31 -2.45 15.45
C SER A 35 -9.68 -3.12 15.44
N ALA A 36 -10.64 -2.60 14.66
CA ALA A 36 -11.96 -3.20 14.51
C ALA A 36 -11.88 -4.58 13.84
N LYS A 37 -11.02 -4.75 12.83
CA LYS A 37 -10.75 -6.04 12.20
C LYS A 37 -10.13 -7.05 13.16
N GLN A 38 -9.18 -6.61 13.99
CA GLN A 38 -8.57 -7.47 15.01
C GLN A 38 -9.62 -7.93 16.04
N ALA A 39 -10.42 -7.00 16.56
CA ALA A 39 -11.50 -7.36 17.49
C ALA A 39 -12.52 -8.32 16.86
N LEU A 40 -12.85 -8.13 15.57
CA LEU A 40 -13.72 -9.04 14.84
C LEU A 40 -13.05 -10.41 14.61
N GLN A 41 -11.76 -10.45 14.29
CA GLN A 41 -11.02 -11.70 14.14
C GLN A 41 -10.98 -12.49 15.45
N GLU A 42 -10.64 -11.84 16.57
CA GLU A 42 -10.63 -12.46 17.90
C GLU A 42 -12.03 -12.98 18.28
N SER A 43 -13.07 -12.21 17.98
CA SER A 43 -14.46 -12.63 18.20
C SER A 43 -14.80 -13.85 17.32
N MET A 44 -14.47 -13.82 16.03
CA MET A 44 -14.71 -14.93 15.10
C MET A 44 -13.97 -16.21 15.55
N GLU A 45 -12.74 -16.08 16.06
CA GLU A 45 -11.98 -17.20 16.64
C GLU A 45 -12.62 -17.74 17.91
N ASN A 46 -13.05 -16.88 18.84
CA ASN A 46 -13.71 -17.27 20.08
C ASN A 46 -15.06 -17.98 19.86
N PHE A 47 -15.82 -17.55 18.85
CA PHE A 47 -17.10 -18.15 18.50
C PHE A 47 -17.00 -19.28 17.46
N GLY A 48 -15.80 -19.55 16.92
CA GLY A 48 -15.57 -20.57 15.89
C GLY A 48 -16.29 -20.30 14.57
N ILE A 49 -16.54 -19.03 14.23
CA ILE A 49 -17.29 -18.63 13.05
C ILE A 49 -16.34 -18.42 11.87
N THR A 50 -16.47 -19.26 10.84
CA THR A 50 -15.65 -19.18 9.62
C THR A 50 -16.10 -18.10 8.64
N SER A 51 -17.38 -17.75 8.64
CA SER A 51 -17.92 -16.69 7.79
C SER A 51 -19.14 -16.02 8.40
N ILE A 52 -19.20 -14.69 8.33
CA ILE A 52 -20.37 -13.88 8.66
C ILE A 52 -20.81 -13.15 7.39
N ASP A 53 -22.10 -13.21 7.09
CA ASP A 53 -22.73 -12.46 6.01
C ASP A 53 -23.95 -11.75 6.61
N ASN A 54 -23.89 -10.43 6.71
CA ASN A 54 -24.98 -9.59 7.18
C ASN A 54 -25.16 -8.38 6.25
N ASP A 55 -26.20 -7.58 6.49
CA ASP A 55 -26.55 -6.43 5.64
C ASP A 55 -25.46 -5.35 5.55
N TYR A 56 -24.44 -5.43 6.40
CA TYR A 56 -23.37 -4.44 6.49
C TYR A 56 -22.02 -4.95 5.94
N ILE A 57 -21.66 -6.20 6.21
CA ILE A 57 -20.32 -6.75 5.92
C ILE A 57 -20.38 -8.28 5.71
N LYS A 58 -19.70 -8.74 4.66
CA LYS A 58 -19.34 -10.14 4.44
C LYS A 58 -17.88 -10.35 4.84
N ILE A 59 -17.63 -11.12 5.90
CA ILE A 59 -16.28 -11.45 6.38
C ILE A 59 -16.10 -12.96 6.33
N THR A 60 -15.00 -13.41 5.71
CA THR A 60 -14.60 -14.82 5.68
C THR A 60 -13.19 -14.92 6.25
N GLN A 61 -13.02 -15.76 7.27
CA GLN A 61 -11.72 -16.04 7.83
C GLN A 61 -10.96 -16.95 6.84
N VAL A 62 -9.94 -16.40 6.19
CA VAL A 62 -9.07 -17.16 5.29
C VAL A 62 -7.89 -17.66 6.12
N ALA A 63 -7.71 -18.98 6.19
CA ALA A 63 -6.55 -19.57 6.83
C ALA A 63 -5.26 -19.07 6.15
N GLY A 64 -4.20 -18.86 6.94
CA GLY A 64 -2.90 -18.47 6.39
C GLY A 64 -2.41 -19.48 5.36
N SER A 65 -2.18 -19.04 4.14
CA SER A 65 -1.59 -19.86 3.07
C SER A 65 -0.18 -19.36 2.77
N GLU A 66 0.77 -20.27 2.70
CA GLU A 66 2.12 -19.94 2.24
C GLU A 66 2.17 -19.97 0.71
N SER A 67 2.67 -18.89 0.11
CA SER A 67 2.92 -18.82 -1.34
C SER A 67 4.41 -18.71 -1.57
N THR A 68 4.99 -19.70 -2.27
CA THR A 68 6.40 -19.68 -2.65
C THR A 68 6.54 -18.93 -3.96
N SER A 69 7.22 -17.77 -3.92
CA SER A 69 7.57 -16.98 -5.09
C SER A 69 9.08 -16.84 -5.21
N ILE A 70 9.58 -16.63 -6.42
CA ILE A 70 11.00 -16.42 -6.68
C ILE A 70 11.41 -15.04 -6.13
N ASP A 71 12.43 -15.00 -5.27
CA ASP A 71 13.05 -13.75 -4.85
C ASP A 71 13.99 -13.23 -5.95
N ILE A 72 13.44 -12.40 -6.82
CA ILE A 72 14.15 -11.79 -7.95
C ILE A 72 15.34 -10.94 -7.47
N LYS A 73 15.28 -10.32 -6.28
CA LYS A 73 16.39 -9.51 -5.77
C LYS A 73 17.55 -10.37 -5.31
N ALA A 74 17.26 -11.46 -4.60
CA ALA A 74 18.28 -12.42 -4.20
C ALA A 74 18.92 -13.11 -5.43
N MET A 75 18.12 -13.41 -6.45
CA MET A 75 18.60 -13.92 -7.74
C MET A 75 19.52 -12.92 -8.43
N GLN A 76 19.14 -11.63 -8.52
CA GLN A 76 19.99 -10.59 -9.11
C GLN A 76 21.33 -10.44 -8.38
N GLN A 77 21.37 -10.58 -7.05
CA GLN A 77 22.61 -10.48 -6.27
C GLN A 77 23.52 -11.70 -6.44
N LYS A 78 22.95 -12.90 -6.52
CA LYS A 78 23.69 -14.16 -6.62
C LYS A 78 24.10 -14.48 -8.06
N GLU A 79 23.24 -14.17 -9.01
CA GLU A 79 23.35 -14.55 -10.42
C GLU A 79 22.92 -13.38 -11.34
N PRO A 80 23.75 -12.31 -11.40
CA PRO A 80 23.43 -11.14 -12.21
C PRO A 80 23.35 -11.47 -13.72
N GLU A 81 24.17 -12.38 -14.22
CA GLU A 81 24.15 -12.80 -15.63
C GLU A 81 22.83 -13.46 -16.04
N LEU A 82 22.28 -14.31 -15.15
CA LEU A 82 20.98 -14.95 -15.39
C LEU A 82 19.85 -13.91 -15.38
N TYR A 83 19.89 -12.98 -14.44
CA TYR A 83 18.92 -11.90 -14.35
C TYR A 83 18.90 -11.02 -15.62
N ASP A 84 20.07 -10.64 -16.11
CA ASP A 84 20.19 -9.83 -17.33
C ASP A 84 19.74 -10.60 -18.57
N GLY A 85 20.04 -11.91 -18.64
CA GLY A 85 19.52 -12.81 -19.67
C GLY A 85 17.99 -12.87 -19.67
N LEU A 86 17.38 -13.04 -18.49
CA LEU A 86 15.91 -13.09 -18.34
C LEU A 86 15.23 -11.77 -18.69
N ILE A 87 15.83 -10.62 -18.36
CA ILE A 87 15.31 -9.31 -18.79
C ILE A 87 15.35 -9.17 -20.30
N LYS A 88 16.42 -9.66 -20.94
CA LYS A 88 16.58 -9.58 -22.40
C LYS A 88 15.60 -10.50 -23.14
N ASP A 89 15.42 -11.72 -22.65
CA ASP A 89 14.59 -12.73 -23.30
C ASP A 89 13.09 -12.53 -23.00
N TYR A 90 12.75 -12.01 -21.81
CA TYR A 90 11.36 -11.81 -21.37
C TYR A 90 11.11 -10.38 -20.85
N PRO A 91 11.30 -9.33 -21.69
CA PRO A 91 11.15 -7.96 -21.26
C PRO A 91 9.68 -7.60 -20.98
N LYS A 92 9.34 -7.43 -19.70
CA LYS A 92 8.05 -6.86 -19.30
C LYS A 92 8.18 -5.36 -19.05
N VAL A 93 7.87 -4.56 -20.07
CA VAL A 93 7.88 -3.09 -19.95
C VAL A 93 6.54 -2.60 -19.38
N THR A 94 6.55 -2.09 -18.16
CA THR A 94 5.38 -1.42 -17.56
C THR A 94 5.55 0.09 -17.65
N LYS A 95 4.79 0.75 -18.51
CA LYS A 95 4.74 2.22 -18.59
C LYS A 95 3.92 2.76 -17.43
N ARG A 96 4.55 3.52 -16.52
CA ARG A 96 3.87 4.18 -15.41
C ARG A 96 3.64 5.64 -15.75
N LYS A 97 2.43 6.14 -15.48
CA LYS A 97 2.12 7.57 -15.59
C LYS A 97 2.93 8.36 -14.55
N PRO A 98 3.29 9.63 -14.83
CA PRO A 98 3.89 10.49 -13.82
C PRO A 98 2.95 10.58 -12.62
N TYR A 99 3.51 10.48 -11.41
CA TYR A 99 2.76 10.56 -10.16
C TYR A 99 3.52 11.44 -9.16
N LEU A 100 2.77 12.08 -8.27
CA LEU A 100 3.34 12.88 -7.19
C LEU A 100 3.66 11.98 -6.00
N LYS A 101 4.90 12.03 -5.54
CA LYS A 101 5.31 11.45 -4.25
C LYS A 101 5.41 12.57 -3.23
N PHE A 102 4.64 12.47 -2.15
CA PHE A 102 4.73 13.40 -1.04
C PHE A 102 5.00 12.65 0.25
N THR A 103 5.82 13.25 1.11
CA THR A 103 6.11 12.76 2.46
C THR A 103 5.57 13.80 3.42
N VAL A 104 4.60 13.40 4.25
CA VAL A 104 4.14 14.25 5.34
C VAL A 104 5.18 14.19 6.45
N ARG A 105 5.74 15.35 6.80
CA ARG A 105 6.61 15.52 7.98
C ARG A 105 5.76 15.55 9.25
#